data_AF-A0A7C9AHS6-F1
#
_entry.id   AF-A0A7C9AHS6-F1
#
_cell.length_a   1.000
_cell.length_b   1.000
_cell.length_c   1.000
_cell.angle_alpha   90.00
_cell.angle_beta   90.00
_cell.angle_gamma   90.00
#
_symmetry.space_group_name_H-M   'P 1'
#
loop_
_entity.id
_entity.type
_entity.pdbx_description
1 polymer ?
#
loop_
_entity_poly.entity_id
_entity_poly.type
_entity_poly.pdbx_seq_one_letter_code
_entity_poly.pdbx_strand_id
1 'polypeptide(L)'
;VEWGNTHTDKAEEIGRAGSRYVHEDMKMEVVYDFMYHLLNEYAKLLRFKPEIPLKAVELCPETMACKEEGVWRKFMEEGLEKSPSDRLPCDMPPPYDRKRLREFVERRDNLTRQVEMWEDEYWANFNSKAIKP
;
A
#
# COMPACT_ATOMS: atom_id res chain seq x y z
N VAL A 1 4.05 -11.97 -19.54
CA VAL A 1 3.35 -13.29 -19.50
C VAL A 1 4.25 -14.42 -20.00
N GLU A 2 4.93 -14.29 -21.15
CA GLU A 2 5.79 -15.36 -21.71
C GLU A 2 6.94 -15.81 -20.77
N TRP A 3 7.61 -14.88 -20.09
CA TRP A 3 8.63 -15.24 -19.10
C TRP A 3 8.05 -16.07 -17.95
N GLY A 4 6.89 -15.67 -17.41
CA GLY A 4 6.22 -16.40 -16.34
C GLY A 4 5.77 -17.79 -16.79
N ASN A 5 5.33 -17.92 -18.05
CA ASN A 5 4.95 -19.22 -18.63
C ASN A 5 6.14 -20.17 -18.82
N THR A 6 7.35 -19.63 -19.00
CA THR A 6 8.59 -20.41 -19.17
C THR A 6 9.36 -20.60 -17.84
N HIS A 7 8.96 -19.93 -16.77
CA HIS A 7 9.58 -19.96 -15.44
C HIS A 7 8.53 -20.16 -14.34
N THR A 8 7.72 -21.21 -14.50
CA THR A 8 6.56 -21.48 -13.64
C THR A 8 6.90 -21.54 -12.17
N ASP A 9 8.00 -22.20 -11.80
CA ASP A 9 8.40 -22.36 -10.39
C ASP A 9 8.73 -21.02 -9.73
N LYS A 10 9.43 -20.13 -10.47
CA LYS A 10 9.75 -18.78 -9.99
C LYS A 10 8.52 -17.89 -9.93
N ALA A 11 7.64 -18.00 -10.93
CA ALA A 11 6.39 -17.26 -10.95
C ALA A 11 5.49 -17.66 -9.77
N GLU A 12 5.43 -18.96 -9.45
CA GLU A 12 4.72 -19.48 -8.29
C GLU A 12 5.35 -19.00 -6.98
N GLU A 13 6.69 -19.04 -6.85
CA GLU A 13 7.39 -18.54 -5.66
C GLU A 13 7.07 -17.07 -5.40
N ILE A 14 7.15 -16.23 -6.43
CA ILE A 14 6.81 -14.80 -6.35
C ILE A 14 5.34 -14.61 -5.97
N GLY A 15 4.44 -15.35 -6.62
CA GLY A 15 3.00 -15.30 -6.33
C GLY A 15 2.68 -15.69 -4.89
N ARG A 16 3.29 -16.77 -4.38
CA ARG A 16 3.14 -17.22 -2.99
C ARG A 16 3.69 -16.20 -2.01
N ALA A 17 4.86 -15.63 -2.28
CA ALA A 17 5.45 -14.60 -1.44
C ALA A 17 4.56 -13.33 -1.39
N GLY A 18 4.05 -12.88 -2.53
CA GLY A 18 3.12 -11.76 -2.62
C GLY A 18 1.80 -12.02 -1.89
N SER A 19 1.20 -13.19 -2.09
CA SER A 19 -0.03 -13.58 -1.40
C SER A 19 0.16 -13.67 0.12
N ARG A 20 1.30 -14.20 0.57
CA ARG A 20 1.64 -14.27 1.99
C ARG A 20 1.76 -12.87 2.60
N TYR A 21 2.46 -11.96 1.94
CA TYR A 21 2.57 -10.57 2.38
C TYR A 21 1.20 -9.89 2.52
N VAL A 22 0.31 -10.07 1.53
CA VAL A 22 -1.05 -9.50 1.59
C VAL A 22 -1.82 -10.05 2.80
N HIS A 23 -1.73 -11.36 3.07
CA HIS A 23 -2.48 -12.01 4.15
C HIS A 23 -1.90 -11.77 5.55
N GLU A 24 -0.58 -11.66 5.67
CA GLU A 24 0.10 -11.57 6.94
C GLU A 24 0.39 -10.12 7.33
N ASP A 25 0.84 -9.30 6.38
CA ASP A 25 1.38 -7.96 6.63
C ASP A 25 0.44 -6.82 6.19
N MET A 26 -0.55 -7.07 5.32
CA MET A 26 -1.56 -6.08 4.89
C MET A 26 -2.97 -6.41 5.37
N LYS A 27 -3.10 -6.82 6.62
CA LYS A 27 -4.41 -7.00 7.24
C LYS A 27 -5.07 -5.65 7.53
N MET A 28 -6.40 -5.62 7.56
CA MET A 28 -7.15 -4.39 7.86
C MET A 28 -6.78 -3.78 9.21
N GLU A 29 -6.43 -4.61 10.21
CA GLU A 29 -5.89 -4.14 11.51
C GLU A 29 -4.63 -3.27 11.32
N VAL A 30 -3.70 -3.69 10.45
CA VAL A 30 -2.47 -2.94 10.15
C VAL A 30 -2.78 -1.67 9.37
N VAL A 31 -3.74 -1.72 8.44
CA VAL A 31 -4.18 -0.54 7.68
C VAL A 31 -4.77 0.53 8.59
N TYR A 32 -5.65 0.14 9.53
CA TYR A 32 -6.25 1.06 10.47
C TYR A 32 -5.23 1.63 11.46
N ASP A 33 -4.33 0.80 11.99
CA ASP A 33 -3.22 1.27 12.82
C ASP A 33 -2.36 2.30 12.07
N PHE A 34 -1.99 2.00 10.82
CA PHE A 34 -1.23 2.93 9.97
C PHE A 34 -1.95 4.26 9.76
N MET A 35 -3.25 4.23 9.42
CA MET A 35 -4.05 5.46 9.24
C MET A 35 -4.11 6.28 10.52
N TYR A 36 -4.33 5.64 11.67
CA TYR A 36 -4.34 6.29 12.97
C TYR A 36 -3.01 6.96 13.27
N HIS A 37 -1.89 6.25 13.09
CA HIS A 37 -0.56 6.83 13.30
C HIS A 37 -0.29 8.01 12.35
N LEU A 38 -0.62 7.87 11.07
CA LEU A 38 -0.41 8.92 10.07
C LEU A 38 -1.17 10.21 10.44
N LEU A 39 -2.46 10.08 10.79
CA LEU A 39 -3.29 11.22 11.15
C LEU A 39 -2.79 11.88 12.45
N ASN A 40 -2.36 11.09 13.44
CA ASN A 40 -1.82 11.61 14.70
C ASN A 40 -0.51 12.36 14.52
N GLU A 41 0.46 11.79 13.79
CA GLU A 41 1.73 12.47 13.54
C GLU A 41 1.53 13.72 12.66
N TYR A 42 0.65 13.66 11.67
CA TYR A 42 0.32 14.81 10.83
C TYR A 42 -0.34 15.94 11.65
N ALA A 43 -1.24 15.61 12.57
CA ALA A 43 -1.90 16.59 13.43
C ALA A 43 -0.90 17.41 14.26
N LYS A 44 0.24 16.82 14.66
CA LYS A 44 1.32 17.53 15.39
C LYS A 44 2.01 18.61 14.54
N LEU A 45 1.92 18.53 13.21
CA LEU A 45 2.51 19.51 12.30
C LEU A 45 1.64 20.76 12.10
N LEU A 46 0.37 20.70 12.54
CA LEU A 46 -0.57 21.81 12.39
C LEU A 46 -0.10 23.01 13.21
N ARG A 47 -0.02 24.17 12.56
CA ARG A 47 0.40 25.45 13.17
C ARG A 47 -0.78 26.36 13.55
N PHE A 48 -1.98 25.82 13.51
CA PHE A 48 -3.22 26.52 13.79
C PHE A 48 -4.14 25.64 14.63
N LYS A 49 -5.12 26.25 15.30
CA LYS A 49 -6.17 25.53 16.02
C LYS A 49 -7.28 25.18 15.04
N PRO A 50 -7.61 23.89 14.83
CA PRO A 50 -8.72 23.51 13.97
C PRO A 50 -10.04 24.05 14.50
N GLU A 51 -10.89 24.54 13.59
CA GLU A 51 -12.26 24.97 13.87
C GLU A 51 -13.22 24.26 12.91
N ILE A 52 -14.43 23.94 13.39
CA ILE A 52 -15.44 23.25 12.59
C ILE A 52 -16.08 24.25 11.62
N PRO A 53 -16.00 24.03 10.29
CA PRO A 53 -16.65 24.91 9.33
C PRO A 53 -18.18 24.92 9.48
N LEU A 54 -18.83 26.07 9.26
CA LEU A 54 -20.30 26.21 9.35
C LEU A 54 -21.10 25.24 8.47
N LYS A 55 -20.51 24.76 7.38
CA LYS A 55 -21.14 23.81 6.43
C LYS A 55 -20.62 22.38 6.58
N ALA A 56 -19.88 22.09 7.65
CA ALA A 56 -19.44 20.73 7.92
C ALA A 56 -20.66 19.83 8.15
N VAL A 57 -20.63 18.66 7.53
CA VAL A 57 -21.62 17.61 7.78
C VAL A 57 -20.92 16.58 8.65
N GLU A 58 -21.51 16.30 9.81
CA GLU A 58 -21.03 15.24 10.69
C GLU A 58 -21.18 13.88 10.00
N LEU A 59 -20.12 13.08 10.05
CA LEU A 59 -20.13 11.69 9.61
C LEU A 59 -20.09 10.82 10.87
N CYS A 60 -21.15 10.04 11.07
CA CYS A 60 -21.20 9.04 12.14
C CYS A 60 -20.84 7.67 11.55
N PRO A 61 -20.00 6.86 12.21
CA PRO A 61 -19.65 5.52 11.72
C PRO A 61 -20.88 4.65 11.42
N GLU A 62 -21.92 4.77 12.23
CA GLU A 62 -23.19 4.05 12.12
C GLU A 62 -23.93 4.37 10.82
N THR A 63 -23.70 5.54 10.23
CA THR A 63 -24.38 6.00 9.02
C THR A 63 -23.51 5.94 7.78
N MET A 64 -22.20 5.67 7.91
CA MET A 64 -21.27 5.61 6.77
C MET A 64 -21.69 4.57 5.73
N ALA A 65 -22.09 3.38 6.16
CA ALA A 65 -22.48 2.30 5.26
C ALA A 65 -23.92 2.45 4.70
N CYS A 66 -24.74 3.37 5.24
CA CYS A 66 -26.18 3.43 4.93
C CYS A 66 -26.49 3.79 3.47
N LYS A 67 -25.60 4.52 2.79
CA LYS A 67 -25.78 4.91 1.39
C LYS A 67 -25.28 3.88 0.39
N GLU A 68 -24.53 2.89 0.86
CA GLU A 68 -23.94 1.86 0.02
C GLU A 68 -24.83 0.61 -0.02
N GLU A 69 -24.68 -0.18 -1.08
CA GLU A 69 -25.42 -1.43 -1.28
C GLU A 69 -24.49 -2.60 -1.61
N GLY A 70 -25.01 -3.82 -1.49
CA GLY A 70 -24.31 -5.04 -1.88
C GLY A 70 -23.00 -5.27 -1.11
N VAL A 71 -21.95 -5.63 -1.84
CA VAL A 71 -20.65 -6.03 -1.27
C VAL A 71 -19.96 -4.89 -0.53
N TRP A 72 -20.12 -3.65 -1.01
CA TRP A 72 -19.51 -2.47 -0.37
C TRP A 72 -20.07 -2.22 1.01
N ARG A 73 -21.41 -2.23 1.13
CA ARG A 73 -22.08 -2.12 2.42
C ARG A 73 -21.60 -3.21 3.39
N LYS A 74 -21.54 -4.46 2.92
CA LYS A 74 -21.07 -5.59 3.72
C LYS A 74 -19.65 -5.35 4.26
N PHE A 75 -18.71 -4.95 3.40
CA PHE A 75 -17.34 -4.69 3.84
C PHE A 75 -17.22 -3.48 4.78
N MET A 76 -18.02 -2.42 4.59
CA MET A 76 -18.04 -1.29 5.51
C MET A 76 -18.59 -1.66 6.88
N GLU A 77 -19.67 -2.46 6.93
CA GLU A 77 -20.25 -2.95 8.18
C GLU A 77 -19.32 -3.94 8.90
N GLU A 78 -18.64 -4.82 8.16
CA GLU A 78 -17.65 -5.76 8.72
C GLU A 78 -16.38 -5.06 9.23
N GLY A 79 -15.99 -3.94 8.60
CA GLY A 79 -14.86 -3.12 9.02
C GLY A 79 -15.16 -2.14 10.15
N LEU A 80 -16.41 -2.08 10.62
CA LEU A 80 -16.79 -1.17 11.70
C LEU A 80 -16.20 -1.65 13.03
N GLU A 81 -15.32 -0.85 13.62
CA GLU A 81 -14.75 -1.16 14.94
C GLU A 81 -15.84 -1.05 16.01
N LYS A 82 -16.03 -2.14 16.78
CA LYS A 82 -17.11 -2.24 17.77
C LYS A 82 -16.66 -1.85 19.16
N SER A 83 -15.35 -1.91 19.41
CA SER A 83 -14.76 -1.60 20.71
C SER A 83 -13.33 -1.11 20.51
N PRO A 84 -12.83 -0.22 21.37
CA PRO A 84 -11.41 0.07 21.41
C PRO A 84 -10.59 -1.22 21.55
N SER A 85 -9.44 -1.28 20.88
CA SER A 85 -8.49 -2.37 21.07
C SER A 85 -7.94 -2.36 22.50
N ASP A 86 -7.89 -3.53 23.14
CA ASP A 86 -7.21 -3.73 24.43
C ASP A 86 -5.67 -3.72 24.29
N ARG A 87 -5.17 -3.73 23.05
CA ARG A 87 -3.74 -3.67 22.75
C ARG A 87 -3.32 -2.21 22.60
N LEU A 88 -2.13 -1.90 23.12
CA LEU A 88 -1.49 -0.62 22.84
C LEU A 88 -1.25 -0.48 21.34
N PRO A 89 -1.37 0.74 20.78
CA PRO A 89 -0.97 1.01 19.40
C PRO A 89 0.45 0.51 19.14
N CYS A 90 0.71 0.02 17.93
CA CYS A 90 2.07 -0.40 17.60
C CYS A 90 3.03 0.80 17.66
N ASP A 91 4.27 0.56 18.11
CA ASP A 91 5.30 1.59 18.05
C ASP A 91 5.76 1.72 16.61
N MET A 92 5.46 2.87 15.99
CA MET A 92 5.96 3.16 14.66
C MET A 92 7.50 3.17 14.73
N PRO A 93 8.19 2.47 13.81
CA PRO A 93 9.64 2.53 13.76
C PRO A 93 10.07 3.99 13.64
N PRO A 94 11.22 4.37 14.25
CA PRO A 94 11.68 5.74 14.19
C PRO A 94 11.80 6.19 12.73
N PRO A 95 11.49 7.46 12.43
CA PRO A 95 11.60 7.95 11.06
C PRO A 95 13.01 7.70 10.54
N TYR A 96 13.11 7.36 9.26
CA TYR A 96 14.41 7.22 8.61
C TYR A 96 15.25 8.47 8.85
N ASP A 97 16.48 8.29 9.31
CA ASP A 97 17.43 9.39 9.27
C ASP A 97 17.63 9.82 7.82
N ARG A 98 17.97 11.10 7.61
CA ARG A 98 18.05 11.69 6.27
C ARG A 98 19.02 10.96 5.35
N LYS A 99 20.06 10.32 5.91
CA LYS A 99 21.05 9.56 5.14
C LYS A 99 20.46 8.21 4.72
N ARG A 100 19.90 7.44 5.64
CA ARG A 100 19.22 6.17 5.31
C ARG A 100 18.08 6.35 4.33
N LEU A 101 17.27 7.39 4.50
CA LEU A 101 16.18 7.68 3.56
C LEU A 101 16.71 7.93 2.15
N ARG A 102 17.80 8.71 2.03
CA ARG A 102 18.45 8.99 0.76
C ARG A 102 19.02 7.72 0.13
N GLU A 103 19.76 6.93 0.90
CA GLU A 103 20.33 5.66 0.43
C GLU A 103 19.25 4.68 -0.06
N PHE A 104 18.12 4.63 0.66
CA PHE A 104 16.97 3.82 0.25
C PHE A 104 16.38 4.28 -1.08
N VAL A 105 16.15 5.58 -1.25
CA VAL A 105 15.62 6.17 -2.49
C VAL A 105 16.58 5.96 -3.65
N GLU A 106 17.87 6.22 -3.47
CA GLU A 106 18.90 6.02 -4.49
C GLU A 106 19.00 4.55 -4.92
N ARG A 107 18.98 3.63 -3.95
CA ARG A 107 18.99 2.18 -4.23
C ARG A 107 17.76 1.77 -5.04
N ARG A 108 16.57 2.23 -4.63
CA ARG A 108 15.33 1.97 -5.37
C ARG A 108 15.45 2.46 -6.81
N ASP A 109 15.85 3.72 -7.01
CA ASP A 109 15.92 4.34 -8.34
C ASP A 109 16.94 3.63 -9.25
N ASN A 110 18.08 3.21 -8.69
CA ASN A 110 19.08 2.44 -9.43
C ASN A 110 18.56 1.06 -9.86
N LEU A 111 17.84 0.36 -8.97
CA LEU A 111 17.23 -0.93 -9.30
C LEU A 111 16.12 -0.77 -10.35
N THR A 112 15.29 0.27 -10.24
CA THR A 112 14.27 0.57 -11.26
C THR A 112 14.90 0.78 -12.63
N ARG A 113 15.94 1.63 -12.73
CA ARG A 113 16.67 1.85 -13.99
C ARG A 113 17.27 0.56 -14.54
N GLN A 114 17.82 -0.30 -13.69
CA GLN A 114 18.39 -1.58 -14.12
C GLN A 114 17.31 -2.48 -14.74
N VAL A 115 16.13 -2.55 -14.13
CA VAL A 115 15.00 -3.32 -14.67
C VAL A 115 14.51 -2.73 -15.99
N GLU A 116 14.34 -1.41 -16.06
CA GLU A 116 13.94 -0.71 -17.31
C GLU A 116 14.92 -1.01 -18.45
N MET A 117 16.24 -0.97 -18.19
CA MET A 117 17.26 -1.32 -19.19
C MET A 117 17.13 -2.78 -19.67
N TRP A 118 16.87 -3.72 -18.76
CA TRP A 118 16.66 -5.12 -19.15
C TRP A 118 15.39 -5.32 -19.96
N GLU A 119 14.32 -4.58 -19.64
CA GLU A 119 13.09 -4.60 -20.42
C GLU A 119 13.32 -4.06 -21.84
N ASP A 120 14.00 -2.91 -21.96
CA ASP A 120 14.33 -2.31 -23.26
C ASP A 120 15.19 -3.24 -24.12
N GLU A 121 16.23 -3.84 -23.53
CA GLU A 121 17.10 -4.81 -24.21
C GLU A 121 16.30 -6.04 -24.66
N TYR A 122 15.43 -6.56 -23.81
CA TYR A 122 14.57 -7.69 -24.15
C TYR A 122 13.66 -7.36 -25.34
N TRP A 123 12.98 -6.21 -25.31
CA TRP A 123 12.06 -5.80 -26.38
C TRP A 123 12.78 -5.51 -27.71
N ALA A 124 13.97 -4.89 -27.66
CA ALA A 124 14.80 -4.69 -28.85
C ALA A 124 15.23 -6.04 -29.49
N ASN A 125 15.63 -7.01 -28.66
CA ASN A 125 16.01 -8.34 -29.11
C ASN A 125 14.80 -9.15 -29.62
N PHE A 126 13.63 -8.99 -29.00
CA PHE A 126 12.40 -9.64 -29.45
C PHE A 126 11.98 -9.13 -30.83
N ASN A 127 11.96 -7.81 -31.03
CA ASN A 127 11.59 -7.19 -32.31
C ASN A 127 12.57 -7.55 -33.43
N SER A 128 13.87 -7.63 -33.15
CA SER A 128 14.87 -8.04 -34.16
C SER A 128 14.77 -9.52 -34.56
N LYS A 129 14.26 -10.40 -33.69
CA LYS A 129 13.97 -11.81 -34.01
C LYS A 129 12.69 -11.98 -34.83
N ALA A 130 11.67 -11.14 -34.60
CA ALA A 130 10.41 -11.18 -35.34
C ALA A 130 10.53 -10.68 -36.80
N ILE A 131 11.61 -9.99 -37.15
CA ILE A 131 11.84 -9.37 -38.47
C ILE A 131 12.76 -10.22 -39.38
N LYS A 132 13.27 -11.37 -38.91
CA LYS A 132 14.03 -12.29 -39.77
C LYS A 132 13.08 -13.14 -40.63
N PRO A 133 13.28 -13.24 -41.96
CA PRO A 133 12.44 -14.04 -42.87
C PRO A 133 12.53 -15.54 -42.59
#